data_AF-A0A2D3VTM0-F1
#
_entry.id   AF-A0A2D3VTM0-F1
#
_cell.length_a   1.000
_cell.length_b   1.000
_cell.length_c   1.000
_cell.angle_alpha   90.00
_cell.angle_beta   90.00
_cell.angle_gamma   90.00
#
_symmetry.space_group_name_H-M   'P 1'
#
loop_
_entity.id
_entity.type
_entity.pdbx_description
1 polymer ?
#
loop_
_entity_poly.entity_id
_entity_poly.type
_entity_poly.pdbx_seq_one_letter_code
_entity_poly.pdbx_strand_id
1 'polypeptide(L)'
;MHINRIFLFLILGSIAVFASGAIEGEIVKQALNIPAIVMFVIFVGATLGITYWAAKRTKSAKDFYTAGGGITGFQNGMAIAGDYMSAASFLGISGLVYMKGYDGLIYS
;
A
#
# COMPACT_ATOMS: atom_id res chain seq x y z
N MET A 1 25.31 21.57 -9.29
CA MET A 1 24.51 20.33 -9.12
C MET A 1 24.68 19.62 -7.75
N HIS A 2 25.57 20.07 -6.84
CA HIS A 2 25.82 19.36 -5.57
C HIS A 2 24.93 19.81 -4.38
N ILE A 3 24.36 21.01 -4.45
CA ILE A 3 23.53 21.59 -3.39
C ILE A 3 22.22 20.82 -3.17
N ASN A 4 21.61 20.29 -4.23
CA ASN A 4 20.37 19.51 -4.13
C ASN A 4 20.58 18.16 -3.40
N ARG A 5 21.78 17.56 -3.52
CA ARG A 5 22.07 16.29 -2.85
C ARG A 5 22.25 16.49 -1.35
N ILE A 6 22.94 17.55 -0.94
CA ILE A 6 23.13 17.92 0.48
C ILE A 6 21.78 18.23 1.14
N PHE A 7 20.91 18.97 0.45
CA PHE A 7 19.57 19.26 0.93
C PHE A 7 18.72 17.99 1.10
N LEU A 8 18.81 17.06 0.14
CA LEU A 8 18.16 15.75 0.22
C LEU A 8 18.65 14.92 1.42
N PHE A 9 19.97 14.91 1.66
CA PHE A 9 20.56 14.22 2.81
C PHE A 9 20.16 14.83 4.16
N LEU A 10 20.06 16.17 4.24
CA LEU A 10 19.57 16.85 5.44
C LEU A 10 18.09 16.54 5.72
N ILE A 11 17.24 16.50 4.68
CA ILE A 11 15.84 16.11 4.82
C ILE A 11 15.72 14.66 5.31
N LEU A 12 16.45 13.72 4.69
CA LEU A 12 16.48 12.32 5.10
C LEU A 12 16.99 12.12 6.53
N GLY A 13 18.07 12.81 6.90
CA GLY A 13 18.62 12.78 8.26
C GLY A 13 17.65 13.33 9.31
N SER A 14 16.90 14.39 8.97
CA SER A 14 15.90 14.97 9.88
C SER A 14 14.73 14.02 10.13
N ILE A 15 14.25 13.33 9.09
CA ILE A 15 13.19 12.31 9.21
C ILE A 15 13.65 11.15 10.11
N ALA A 16 14.90 10.72 9.99
CA ALA A 16 15.46 9.67 10.83
C ALA A 16 15.55 10.07 12.31
N VAL A 17 15.89 11.34 12.60
CA VAL A 17 15.92 11.86 13.98
C VAL A 17 14.50 11.91 14.58
N PHE A 18 13.49 12.35 13.83
CA PHE A 18 12.10 12.35 14.30
C PHE A 18 11.51 10.93 14.46
N ALA A 19 11.97 9.96 13.65
CA ALA A 19 11.58 8.55 13.79
C ALA A 19 12.26 7.84 14.98
N SER A 20 13.34 8.41 15.54
CA SER A 20 14.10 7.77 16.62
C SER A 20 13.30 7.61 17.92
N GLY A 21 12.38 8.55 18.22
CA GLY A 21 11.49 8.47 19.38
C GLY A 21 10.48 7.31 19.33
N ALA A 22 10.26 6.70 18.15
CA ALA A 22 9.43 5.50 18.02
C ALA A 22 10.17 4.20 18.41
N ILE A 23 11.48 4.26 18.64
CA ILE A 23 12.38 3.12 18.88
C ILE A 23 13.13 3.29 20.21
N GLU A 24 12.53 3.95 21.21
CA GLU A 24 13.11 4.10 22.55
C GLU A 24 12.81 2.92 23.50
N GLY A 25 11.96 1.97 23.08
CA GLY A 25 11.63 0.77 23.85
C GLY A 25 12.62 -0.38 23.65
N GLU A 26 12.71 -1.30 24.62
CA GLU A 26 13.44 -2.56 24.44
C GLU A 26 12.97 -3.26 23.17
N ILE A 27 13.90 -3.51 22.23
CA ILE A 27 13.61 -4.25 21.00
C ILE A 27 13.47 -5.74 21.38
N VAL A 28 12.30 -6.10 21.90
CA VAL A 28 11.93 -7.49 22.10
C VAL A 28 11.81 -8.12 20.73
N LYS A 29 12.71 -9.07 20.41
CA LYS A 29 12.60 -9.84 19.17
C LYS A 29 11.27 -10.59 19.18
N GLN A 30 10.34 -10.12 18.38
CA GLN A 30 9.05 -10.80 18.21
C GLN A 30 9.29 -12.18 17.59
N ALA A 31 8.63 -13.19 18.14
CA ALA A 31 8.66 -14.54 17.60
C ALA A 31 8.18 -14.55 16.14
N LEU A 32 8.74 -15.45 15.34
CA LEU A 32 8.45 -15.51 13.91
C LEU A 32 7.00 -15.94 13.67
N ASN A 33 6.20 -15.04 13.12
CA ASN A 33 4.78 -15.27 12.85
C ASN A 33 4.59 -16.02 11.52
N ILE A 34 4.77 -17.34 11.56
CA ILE A 34 4.56 -18.22 10.41
C ILE A 34 3.20 -17.98 9.71
N PRO A 35 2.07 -17.84 10.43
CA PRO A 35 0.77 -17.64 9.75
C PRO A 35 0.71 -16.36 8.93
N ALA A 36 1.27 -15.25 9.44
CA ALA A 36 1.30 -13.97 8.74
C ALA A 36 2.16 -14.06 7.47
N ILE A 37 3.30 -14.73 7.54
CA ILE A 37 4.19 -14.95 6.40
C ILE A 37 3.50 -15.76 5.31
N VAL A 38 2.83 -16.86 5.69
CA VAL A 38 2.11 -17.71 4.74
C VAL A 38 0.99 -16.92 4.04
N MET A 39 0.18 -16.18 4.80
CA MET A 39 -0.88 -15.33 4.24
C MET A 39 -0.32 -14.28 3.28
N PHE A 40 0.78 -13.62 3.65
CA PHE A 40 1.44 -12.64 2.79
C PHE A 40 1.91 -13.25 1.47
N VAL A 41 2.60 -14.40 1.51
CA VAL A 41 3.12 -15.06 0.31
C VAL A 41 1.98 -15.55 -0.58
N ILE A 42 0.92 -16.11 0.00
CA ILE A 42 -0.28 -16.53 -0.76
C ILE A 42 -0.91 -15.31 -1.44
N PHE A 43 -1.12 -14.22 -0.71
CA PHE A 43 -1.75 -13.02 -1.26
C PHE A 43 -0.92 -12.43 -2.41
N VAL A 44 0.37 -12.19 -2.18
CA VAL A 44 1.27 -11.64 -3.20
C VAL A 44 1.38 -12.58 -4.41
N GLY A 45 1.53 -13.89 -4.16
CA GLY A 45 1.63 -14.89 -5.22
C GLY A 45 0.35 -14.95 -6.07
N ALA A 46 -0.82 -14.89 -5.44
CA ALA A 46 -2.11 -14.85 -6.13
C ALA A 46 -2.26 -13.58 -6.99
N THR A 47 -1.96 -12.40 -6.42
CA THR A 47 -2.03 -11.13 -7.16
C THR A 47 -1.12 -11.15 -8.37
N LEU A 48 0.16 -11.51 -8.20
CA LEU A 48 1.13 -11.60 -9.30
C LEU A 48 0.72 -12.64 -10.34
N GLY A 49 0.20 -13.80 -9.91
CA GLY A 49 -0.29 -14.85 -10.80
C GLY A 49 -1.44 -14.38 -11.69
N ILE A 50 -2.43 -13.68 -11.10
CA ILE A 50 -3.56 -13.11 -11.84
C ILE A 50 -3.09 -12.03 -12.81
N THR A 51 -2.23 -11.10 -12.36
CA THR A 51 -1.70 -10.03 -13.21
C THR A 51 -0.88 -10.57 -14.38
N TYR A 52 -0.03 -11.56 -14.14
CA TYR A 52 0.76 -12.21 -15.20
C TYR A 52 -0.11 -12.93 -16.22
N TRP A 53 -1.13 -13.67 -15.75
CA TRP A 53 -2.10 -14.33 -16.60
C TRP A 53 -2.90 -13.33 -17.45
N ALA A 54 -3.33 -12.21 -16.86
CA ALA A 54 -4.02 -11.14 -17.56
C ALA A 54 -3.11 -10.49 -18.61
N ALA A 55 -1.87 -10.18 -18.25
CA ALA A 55 -0.89 -9.58 -19.15
C ALA A 55 -0.62 -10.44 -20.40
N LYS A 56 -0.63 -11.77 -20.28
CA LYS A 56 -0.50 -12.69 -21.43
C LYS A 56 -1.67 -12.65 -22.41
N ARG A 57 -2.85 -12.21 -21.97
CA ARG A 57 -4.06 -12.15 -22.81
C ARG A 57 -4.18 -10.84 -23.56
N THR A 58 -3.49 -9.79 -23.13
CA THR A 58 -3.48 -8.48 -23.77
C THR A 58 -2.56 -8.51 -24.99
N LYS A 59 -3.13 -8.40 -26.20
CA LYS A 59 -2.38 -8.49 -27.47
C LYS A 59 -2.40 -7.22 -28.31
N SER A 60 -3.37 -6.34 -28.09
CA SER A 60 -3.51 -5.06 -28.82
C SER A 60 -3.63 -3.86 -27.87
N ALA A 61 -3.41 -2.65 -28.40
CA ALA A 61 -3.63 -1.42 -27.65
C ALA A 61 -5.08 -1.28 -27.17
N LYS A 62 -6.05 -1.74 -27.97
CA LYS A 62 -7.47 -1.75 -27.59
C LYS A 62 -7.71 -2.67 -26.39
N ASP A 63 -7.09 -3.84 -26.36
CA ASP A 63 -7.18 -4.76 -25.22
C ASP A 63 -6.52 -4.17 -23.97
N PHE A 64 -5.44 -3.39 -24.13
CA PHE A 64 -4.75 -2.76 -23.01
C PHE A 64 -5.55 -1.58 -22.41
N TYR A 65 -6.11 -0.71 -23.25
CA TYR A 65 -6.78 0.51 -22.79
C TYR A 65 -8.26 0.33 -22.46
N THR A 66 -8.96 -0.55 -23.17
CA THR A 66 -10.41 -0.72 -22.99
C THR A 66 -10.82 -2.15 -22.67
N ALA A 67 -9.85 -3.05 -22.46
CA ALA A 67 -10.12 -4.48 -22.26
C ALA A 67 -11.02 -5.06 -23.37
N GLY A 68 -10.89 -4.54 -24.59
CA GLY A 68 -11.70 -4.92 -25.74
C GLY A 68 -13.17 -4.46 -25.67
N GLY A 69 -13.56 -3.66 -24.68
CA GLY A 69 -14.94 -3.27 -24.40
C GLY A 69 -15.75 -4.29 -23.59
N GLY A 70 -15.11 -5.30 -23.01
CA GLY A 70 -15.78 -6.43 -22.34
C GLY A 70 -16.02 -6.28 -20.83
N ILE A 71 -15.68 -5.15 -20.21
CA ILE A 71 -15.84 -4.94 -18.77
C ILE A 71 -17.27 -4.49 -18.45
N THR A 72 -17.95 -5.26 -17.58
CA THR A 72 -19.29 -4.91 -17.09
C THR A 72 -19.24 -3.78 -16.06
N GLY A 73 -20.36 -3.06 -15.87
CA GLY A 73 -20.44 -1.96 -14.90
C GLY A 73 -20.08 -2.37 -13.48
N PHE A 74 -20.45 -3.59 -13.06
CA PHE A 74 -20.11 -4.11 -11.74
C PHE A 74 -18.61 -4.38 -11.58
N GLN A 75 -17.97 -4.98 -12.59
CA GLN A 75 -16.51 -5.20 -12.59
C GLN A 75 -15.74 -3.87 -12.54
N ASN A 76 -16.18 -2.86 -13.30
CA ASN A 76 -15.59 -1.53 -13.26
C ASN A 76 -15.79 -0.86 -11.89
N GLY A 77 -16.99 -0.97 -11.32
CA GLY A 77 -17.29 -0.44 -9.99
C GLY A 77 -16.43 -1.07 -8.89
N MET A 78 -16.24 -2.40 -8.93
CA MET A 78 -15.34 -3.09 -8.00
C MET A 78 -13.88 -2.68 -8.17
N ALA A 79 -13.40 -2.51 -9.40
CA ALA A 79 -12.03 -2.08 -9.67
C ALA A 79 -11.78 -0.67 -9.08
N ILE A 80 -12.70 0.27 -9.33
CA ILE A 80 -12.63 1.63 -8.78
C ILE A 80 -12.64 1.60 -7.26
N ALA A 81 -13.57 0.85 -6.64
CA ALA A 81 -13.63 0.73 -5.19
C ALA A 81 -12.31 0.19 -4.60
N GLY A 82 -11.68 -0.78 -5.27
CA GLY A 82 -10.37 -1.29 -4.90
C GLY A 82 -9.26 -0.24 -5.00
N ASP A 83 -9.21 0.54 -6.08
CA ASP A 83 -8.21 1.60 -6.28
C ASP A 83 -8.34 2.75 -5.27
N TYR A 84 -9.56 3.00 -4.76
CA TYR A 84 -9.78 3.97 -3.67
C TYR A 84 -9.26 3.48 -2.31
N MET A 85 -9.05 2.17 -2.13
CA MET A 85 -8.59 1.58 -0.87
C MET A 85 -7.07 1.41 -0.86
N SER A 86 -6.37 2.26 -0.10
CA SER A 86 -4.92 2.12 0.14
C SER A 86 -4.61 1.61 1.55
N ALA A 87 -3.53 0.84 1.69
CA ALA A 87 -2.99 0.42 2.98
C ALA A 87 -2.60 1.62 3.87
N ALA A 88 -2.15 2.71 3.26
CA ALA A 88 -1.85 3.95 3.97
C ALA A 88 -3.11 4.58 4.56
N SER A 89 -4.23 4.57 3.82
CA SER A 89 -5.52 5.05 4.32
C SER A 89 -6.05 4.14 5.43
N PHE A 90 -5.94 2.82 5.27
CA PHE A 90 -6.36 1.86 6.29
C PHE A 90 -5.59 2.05 7.61
N LEU A 91 -4.25 2.07 7.55
CA LEU A 91 -3.41 2.30 8.72
C LEU A 91 -3.58 3.72 9.27
N GLY A 92 -3.72 4.72 8.40
CA GLY A 92 -3.91 6.12 8.78
C GLY A 92 -5.20 6.35 9.57
N ILE A 93 -6.34 5.89 9.06
CA ILE A 93 -7.63 6.00 9.76
C ILE A 93 -7.60 5.20 11.06
N SER A 94 -7.09 3.96 11.04
CA SER A 94 -7.00 3.14 12.27
C SER A 94 -6.10 3.77 13.33
N GLY A 95 -4.98 4.40 12.94
CA GLY A 95 -4.09 5.13 13.84
C GLY A 95 -4.70 6.43 14.35
N LEU A 96 -5.43 7.17 13.51
CA LEU A 96 -6.19 8.35 13.93
C LEU A 96 -7.28 7.98 14.94
N VAL A 97 -8.01 6.89 14.70
CA VAL A 97 -9.03 6.38 15.63
C VAL A 97 -8.40 5.92 16.94
N TYR A 98 -7.27 5.23 16.89
CA TYR A 98 -6.52 4.84 18.09
C TYR A 98 -6.12 6.06 18.94
N MET A 99 -5.73 7.17 18.32
CA MET A 99 -5.28 8.37 19.02
C MET A 99 -6.40 9.32 19.45
N LYS A 100 -7.46 9.48 18.64
CA LYS A 100 -8.49 10.53 18.81
C LYS A 100 -9.91 9.99 18.99
N GLY A 101 -10.10 8.67 19.03
CA GLY A 101 -11.41 8.04 19.12
C GLY A 101 -12.20 8.09 17.80
N TYR A 102 -13.47 7.69 17.86
CA TYR A 102 -14.35 7.57 16.67
C TYR A 102 -14.64 8.92 16.01
N ASP A 103 -14.50 10.04 16.73
CA ASP A 103 -14.68 11.40 16.19
C ASP A 103 -13.63 11.77 15.12
N GLY A 104 -12.50 11.05 15.07
CA GLY A 104 -11.49 11.18 14.02
C GLY A 104 -11.92 10.67 12.65
N LEU A 105 -12.95 9.82 12.55
CA LEU A 105 -13.50 9.29 11.30
C LEU A 105 -14.27 10.34 10.49
N ILE A 106 -14.78 11.40 11.13
CA ILE A 106 -15.56 12.44 10.43
C ILE A 106 -14.66 13.34 9.56
N TYR A 107 -13.33 13.32 9.81
CA TYR A 107 -12.34 14.16 9.12
C TYR A 107 -11.42 13.40 8.14
N SER A 108 -11.65 12.10 7.89
CA SER A 108 -10.83 11.29 6.97
C SER A 108 -11.53 10.95 5.67
#